data_AF-A0AA40CV44-F1
#
_entry.id   AF-A0AA40CV44-F1
#
_cell.length_a   1.000
_cell.length_b   1.000
_cell.length_c   1.000
_cell.angle_alpha   90.00
_cell.angle_beta   90.00
_cell.angle_gamma   90.00
#
_symmetry.space_group_name_H-M   'P 1'
#
loop_
_entity.id
_entity.type
_entity.pdbx_description
1 polymer ?
#
loop_
_entity_poly.entity_id
_entity_poly.type
_entity_poly.pdbx_seq_one_letter_code
_entity_poly.pdbx_strand_id
1 'polypeptide(L)'
;MGLDKLKSNSIVLQPEVILPSQTHQALLQEKLKEATAEIEAYAKSTGQYTDWKYINYANPEQNPLAAYGAANGEFLAKTAKKFDPSGYFQTSVAGEFKLSDLE
;
A
#
# COMPACT_ATOMS: atom_id res chain seq x y z
N MET A 1 7.30 7.54 8.68
CA MET A 1 6.38 6.81 7.77
C MET A 1 6.16 5.35 8.21
N GLY A 2 6.25 5.02 9.50
CA GLY A 2 5.77 3.74 10.05
C GLY A 2 6.82 2.65 10.26
N LEU A 3 7.98 2.73 9.57
CA LEU A 3 9.08 1.78 9.76
C LEU A 3 9.65 1.79 11.19
N ASP A 4 9.54 2.92 11.88
CA ASP A 4 9.92 3.10 13.29
C ASP A 4 9.17 2.16 14.26
N LYS A 5 8.04 1.58 13.81
CA LYS A 5 7.24 0.63 14.59
C LYS A 5 7.76 -0.81 14.51
N LEU A 6 8.54 -1.16 13.49
CA LEU A 6 9.05 -2.52 13.31
C LEU A 6 10.03 -2.88 14.43
N LYS A 7 9.84 -4.06 15.03
CA LYS A 7 10.64 -4.56 16.16
C LYS A 7 11.60 -5.69 15.77
N SER A 8 11.46 -6.20 14.55
CA SER A 8 12.26 -7.27 13.98
C SER A 8 12.53 -6.98 12.51
N ASN A 9 13.49 -7.70 11.95
CA ASN A 9 13.71 -7.67 10.51
C ASN A 9 12.47 -8.25 9.79
N SER A 10 12.08 -7.60 8.70
CA SER A 10 11.00 -8.04 7.82
C SER A 10 11.49 -8.04 6.38
N ILE A 11 10.81 -8.80 5.53
CA ILE A 11 11.10 -8.87 4.09
C ILE A 11 9.94 -8.22 3.34
N VAL A 12 10.26 -7.39 2.35
CA VAL A 12 9.26 -6.92 1.39
C VAL A 12 9.09 -8.00 0.33
N LEU A 13 7.89 -8.55 0.23
CA LEU A 13 7.55 -9.50 -0.82
C LEU A 13 6.75 -8.78 -1.92
N GLN A 14 7.24 -8.85 -3.14
CA GLN A 14 6.56 -8.34 -4.34
C GLN A 14 6.28 -9.51 -5.30
N PRO A 15 5.07 -10.07 -5.28
CA PRO A 15 4.63 -10.99 -6.32
C PRO A 15 4.35 -10.20 -7.61
N GLU A 16 4.92 -10.65 -8.73
CA GLU A 16 4.74 -10.03 -10.03
C GLU A 16 4.37 -11.09 -11.08
N VAL A 17 3.45 -10.74 -11.97
CA VAL A 17 3.06 -11.59 -13.09
C VAL A 17 2.95 -10.75 -14.34
N ILE A 18 3.56 -11.23 -15.42
CA ILE A 18 3.59 -10.55 -16.71
C ILE A 18 2.80 -11.41 -17.70
N LEU A 19 1.80 -10.80 -18.35
CA LEU A 19 1.04 -11.43 -19.43
C LEU A 19 1.49 -10.90 -20.79
N PRO A 20 1.50 -11.73 -21.85
CA PRO A 20 1.82 -11.29 -23.20
C PRO A 20 0.71 -10.44 -23.85
N SER A 21 -0.50 -10.43 -23.27
CA SER A 21 -1.63 -9.60 -23.70
C SER A 21 -2.57 -9.30 -22.53
N GLN A 22 -3.49 -8.34 -22.70
CA GLN A 22 -4.51 -8.01 -21.70
C GLN A 22 -5.68 -9.00 -21.62
N THR A 23 -5.71 -10.03 -22.47
CA THR A 23 -6.85 -10.98 -22.60
C THR A 23 -7.26 -11.61 -21.27
N HIS A 24 -6.30 -11.82 -20.35
CA HIS A 24 -6.54 -12.45 -19.04
C HIS A 24 -6.25 -11.50 -17.86
N GLN A 25 -6.27 -10.18 -18.07
CA GLN A 25 -5.92 -9.21 -17.03
C GLN A 25 -6.81 -9.32 -15.78
N ALA A 26 -8.13 -9.49 -15.96
CA ALA A 26 -9.05 -9.63 -14.83
C ALA A 26 -8.79 -10.92 -14.02
N LEU A 27 -8.58 -12.05 -14.72
CA LEU A 27 -8.21 -13.32 -14.09
C LEU A 27 -6.88 -13.19 -13.33
N LEU A 28 -5.92 -12.47 -13.90
CA LEU A 28 -4.63 -12.20 -13.25
C LEU A 28 -4.80 -11.43 -11.94
N GLN A 29 -5.58 -10.33 -11.97
CA GLN A 29 -5.84 -9.51 -10.78
C GLN A 29 -6.50 -10.33 -9.67
N GLU A 30 -7.50 -11.14 -10.01
CA GLU A 30 -8.16 -12.05 -9.07
C GLU A 30 -7.16 -13.04 -8.44
N LYS A 31 -6.34 -13.72 -9.25
CA LYS A 31 -5.36 -14.70 -8.75
C LYS A 31 -4.22 -14.07 -7.95
N LEU A 32 -3.78 -12.87 -8.32
CA LEU A 32 -2.78 -12.14 -7.56
C LEU A 32 -3.32 -11.71 -6.19
N LYS A 33 -4.58 -11.28 -6.12
CA LYS A 33 -5.28 -10.96 -4.86
C LYS A 33 -5.39 -12.19 -3.95
N GLU A 34 -5.86 -13.31 -4.49
CA GLU A 34 -5.97 -14.59 -3.76
C GLU A 34 -4.61 -15.02 -3.19
N ALA A 35 -3.57 -15.05 -4.02
CA ALA A 35 -2.22 -15.42 -3.60
C ALA A 35 -1.67 -14.46 -2.52
N THR A 36 -1.90 -13.16 -2.67
CA THR A 36 -1.49 -12.16 -1.67
C THR A 36 -2.20 -12.41 -0.33
N ALA A 37 -3.51 -12.66 -0.35
CA ALA A 37 -4.29 -12.93 0.85
C ALA A 37 -3.84 -14.24 1.55
N GLU A 38 -3.51 -15.28 0.79
CA GLU A 38 -2.98 -16.54 1.33
C GLU A 38 -1.63 -16.35 2.02
N ILE A 39 -0.70 -15.61 1.38
CA ILE A 39 0.61 -15.27 1.96
C ILE A 39 0.44 -14.47 3.26
N GLU A 40 -0.46 -13.48 3.28
CA GLU A 40 -0.74 -12.72 4.49
C GLU A 40 -1.33 -13.58 5.60
N ALA A 41 -2.27 -14.48 5.26
CA ALA A 41 -2.89 -15.38 6.22
C ALA A 41 -1.83 -16.33 6.85
N TYR A 42 -0.90 -16.84 6.04
CA TYR A 42 0.21 -17.66 6.52
C TYR A 42 1.18 -16.87 7.41
N ALA A 43 1.53 -15.64 7.03
CA ALA A 43 2.37 -14.78 7.86
C ALA A 43 1.68 -14.47 9.21
N LYS A 44 0.35 -14.27 9.21
CA LYS A 44 -0.44 -14.05 10.43
C LYS A 44 -0.48 -15.30 11.31
N SER A 45 -0.68 -16.48 10.72
CA SER A 45 -0.77 -17.74 11.47
C SER A 45 0.55 -18.12 12.15
N THR A 46 1.68 -17.67 11.62
CA THR A 46 3.01 -17.87 12.22
C THR A 46 3.46 -16.73 13.13
N GLY A 47 2.65 -15.68 13.29
CA GLY A 47 3.00 -14.50 14.10
C GLY A 47 4.11 -13.63 13.51
N GLN A 48 4.41 -13.78 12.21
CA GLN A 48 5.48 -13.08 11.49
C GLN A 48 4.94 -11.99 10.54
N TYR A 49 3.63 -11.75 10.56
CA TYR A 49 3.01 -10.72 9.73
C TYR A 49 3.49 -9.32 10.10
N THR A 50 3.94 -8.59 9.07
CA THR A 50 4.24 -7.16 9.15
C THR A 50 3.15 -6.40 8.41
N ASP A 51 2.51 -5.45 9.09
CA ASP A 51 1.42 -4.63 8.54
C ASP A 51 1.94 -3.56 7.56
N TRP A 52 3.18 -3.10 7.76
CA TRP A 52 3.83 -2.12 6.91
C TRP A 52 3.92 -2.56 5.44
N LYS A 53 3.54 -1.66 4.52
CA LYS A 53 3.60 -1.87 3.07
C LYS A 53 4.51 -0.84 2.42
N TYR A 54 5.28 -1.27 1.43
CA TYR A 54 6.11 -0.38 0.64
C TYR A 54 5.32 0.21 -0.52
N ILE A 55 4.97 1.50 -0.42
CA ILE A 55 4.06 2.17 -1.36
C ILE A 55 4.50 2.12 -2.83
N ASN A 56 5.81 2.11 -3.09
CA ASN A 56 6.34 2.10 -4.46
C ASN A 56 6.03 0.79 -5.22
N TYR A 57 5.71 -0.30 -4.50
CA TYR A 57 5.37 -1.61 -5.07
C TYR A 57 4.01 -2.10 -4.60
N ALA A 58 3.20 -1.22 -4.02
CA ALA A 58 1.87 -1.57 -3.58
C ALA A 58 0.93 -1.66 -4.79
N ASN A 59 0.05 -2.66 -4.80
CA ASN A 59 -1.02 -2.74 -5.79
C ASN A 59 -2.21 -1.84 -5.39
N PRO A 60 -3.08 -1.44 -6.32
CA PRO A 60 -4.24 -0.59 -6.02
C PRO A 60 -5.24 -1.15 -5.00
N GLU A 61 -5.26 -2.46 -4.78
CA GLU A 61 -6.14 -3.09 -3.78
C GLU A 61 -5.55 -3.05 -2.36
N GLN A 62 -4.29 -2.64 -2.21
CA GLN A 62 -3.64 -2.46 -0.93
C GLN A 62 -3.85 -1.03 -0.40
N ASN A 63 -3.78 -0.87 0.93
CA ASN A 63 -3.79 0.44 1.57
C ASN A 63 -2.44 0.72 2.27
N PRO A 64 -1.39 1.09 1.51
CA PRO A 64 -0.06 1.30 2.08
C PRO A 64 0.02 2.51 3.00
N LEU A 65 -0.81 3.53 2.78
CA LEU A 65 -0.83 4.73 3.62
C LEU A 65 -1.39 4.43 5.02
N ALA A 66 -2.44 3.61 5.13
CA ALA A 66 -2.99 3.20 6.41
C ALA A 66 -1.95 2.47 7.27
N ALA A 67 -1.06 1.70 6.64
CA ALA A 67 0.00 0.96 7.34
C ALA A 67 1.06 1.87 7.98
N TYR A 68 1.13 3.16 7.63
CA TYR A 68 2.01 4.12 8.32
C TYR A 68 1.46 4.50 9.69
N GLY A 69 0.14 4.33 9.88
CA GLY A 69 -0.65 4.60 11.07
C GLY A 69 -0.91 6.09 11.33
N ALA A 70 -1.86 6.34 12.24
CA ALA A 70 -2.51 7.64 12.45
C ALA A 70 -1.54 8.82 12.57
N ALA A 71 -0.52 8.73 13.42
CA ALA A 71 0.44 9.82 13.62
C ALA A 71 1.18 10.23 12.32
N ASN A 72 1.56 9.25 11.47
CA ASN A 72 2.18 9.55 10.19
C ASN A 72 1.14 10.08 9.18
N GLY A 73 -0.08 9.53 9.19
CA GLY A 73 -1.20 10.05 8.37
C GLY A 73 -1.51 11.51 8.66
N GLU A 74 -1.64 11.88 9.94
CA GLU A 74 -1.84 13.26 10.37
C GLU A 74 -0.68 14.17 9.98
N PHE A 75 0.56 13.70 10.15
CA PHE A 75 1.74 14.46 9.75
C PHE A 75 1.72 14.76 8.24
N LEU A 76 1.37 13.77 7.41
CA LEU A 76 1.26 13.95 5.97
C LEU A 76 0.12 14.90 5.60
N ALA A 77 -1.05 14.75 6.24
CA ALA A 77 -2.18 15.66 6.02
C ALA A 77 -1.84 17.11 6.39
N LYS A 78 -1.17 17.34 7.53
CA LYS A 78 -0.69 18.67 7.94
C LYS A 78 0.36 19.22 6.97
N THR A 79 1.27 18.37 6.51
CA THR A 79 2.31 18.75 5.53
C THR A 79 1.70 19.13 4.19
N ALA A 80 0.74 18.34 3.69
CA ALA A 80 0.01 18.64 2.46
C ALA A 80 -0.73 19.97 2.56
N LYS A 81 -1.48 20.22 3.64
CA LYS A 81 -2.17 21.50 3.86
C LYS A 81 -1.22 22.69 3.92
N LYS A 82 0.00 22.51 4.44
CA LYS A 82 1.00 23.59 4.56
C LYS A 82 1.63 23.95 3.21
N PHE A 83 1.95 22.95 2.39
CA PHE A 83 2.77 23.14 1.19
C PHE A 83 1.99 23.06 -0.13
N ASP A 84 0.81 22.45 -0.12
CA ASP A 84 -0.15 22.41 -1.24
C ASP A 84 -1.57 22.71 -0.72
N PRO A 85 -1.83 23.96 -0.28
CA PRO A 85 -3.12 24.34 0.27
C PRO A 85 -4.27 24.23 -0.75
N SER A 86 -3.96 24.27 -2.05
CA SER A 86 -4.92 24.02 -3.14
C SER A 86 -5.27 22.55 -3.35
N GLY A 87 -4.50 21.61 -2.78
CA GLY A 87 -4.67 20.19 -3.02
C GLY A 87 -4.40 19.77 -4.47
N TYR A 88 -3.52 20.48 -5.19
CA TYR A 88 -3.17 20.18 -6.57
C TYR A 88 -2.66 18.74 -6.72
N PHE A 89 -1.80 18.26 -5.83
CA PHE A 89 -1.28 16.88 -5.91
C PHE A 89 -2.33 15.83 -5.52
N GLN A 90 -3.34 16.19 -4.73
CA GLN A 90 -4.43 15.29 -4.37
C GLN A 90 -5.43 15.12 -5.51
N THR A 91 -5.64 16.16 -6.32
CA THR A 91 -6.74 16.22 -7.31
C THR A 91 -6.28 16.20 -8.77
N SER A 92 -5.13 16.80 -9.08
CA SER A 92 -4.70 17.07 -10.45
C SER A 92 -3.57 16.16 -10.93
N VAL A 93 -2.89 15.48 -10.01
CA VAL A 93 -1.82 14.53 -10.35
C VAL A 93 -2.38 13.12 -10.35
N ALA A 94 -2.20 12.39 -11.45
CA ALA A 94 -2.51 10.97 -11.50
C ALA A 94 -1.62 10.19 -10.52
N GLY A 95 -2.22 9.37 -9.68
CA GLY A 95 -1.50 8.52 -8.74
C GLY A 95 -2.49 7.64 -7.99
N GLU A 96 -2.10 6.41 -7.70
CA GLU A 96 -2.98 5.37 -7.16
C GLU A 96 -3.37 5.61 -5.70
N PHE A 97 -2.48 6.23 -4.91
CA PHE A 97 -2.70 6.45 -3.48
C PHE A 97 -2.75 7.94 -3.16
N LYS A 98 -3.83 8.37 -2.53
CA LYS A 98 -4.07 9.75 -2.08
C LYS A 98 -4.25 9.80 -0.57
N LEU A 99 -3.93 10.95 0.03
CA LEU A 99 -4.16 11.16 1.46
C LEU A 99 -5.65 11.23 1.80
N SER A 100 -6.51 11.53 0.82
CA SER A 100 -7.95 11.39 0.95
C SER A 100 -8.39 9.94 1.18
N ASP A 101 -7.57 8.94 0.84
CA ASP A 101 -7.88 7.52 1.06
C ASP A 101 -7.64 7.08 2.51
N LEU A 102 -7.17 8.02 3.36
CA LEU A 102 -7.01 7.83 4.80
C LEU A 102 -8.20 8.32 5.62
N GLU A 103 -9.16 9.02 5.00
CA GLU A 103 -10.41 9.50 5.63
C GLU A 103 -11.50 8.42 5.63
#